data_AF-A0A368EYL4-F1
#
_entry.id   AF-A0A368EYL4-F1
#
_cell.length_a   1.000
_cell.length_b   1.000
_cell.length_c   1.000
_cell.angle_alpha   90.00
_cell.angle_beta   90.00
_cell.angle_gamma   90.00
#
_symmetry.space_group_name_H-M   'P 1'
#
loop_
_entity.id
_entity.type
_entity.pdbx_description
1 polymer ?
#
loop_
_entity_poly.entity_id
_entity_poly.type
_entity_poly.pdbx_seq_one_letter_code
_entity_poly.pdbx_strand_id
1 'polypeptide(L)'
;YGNLSQDVKNSECSLIQISSIFVIPYLAFLIILPGVREKRVVTLVVFTITALVGAVLAASLYLPGWTGGSAKIVSQLRSHVNERMRARVGVSVGLTTINITLRYEQMVKEDSLSRIDMSQLYYNEKFDISGVSSMAEELRSAYQRGLPYPILSILEYFSLNQDAFDWGRHYRTAGHYTSAAVR
;
A
#
# COMPACT_ATOMS: atom_id res chain seq x y z
N TYR A 1 17.74 -4.00 -1.04
CA TYR A 1 17.34 -4.63 -2.31
C TYR A 1 16.68 -6.00 -2.19
N GLY A 2 16.87 -6.78 -1.10
CA GLY A 2 16.23 -8.10 -0.95
C GLY A 2 14.75 -8.09 -0.49
N ASN A 3 14.36 -7.18 0.40
CA ASN A 3 13.02 -7.25 1.03
C ASN A 3 11.87 -6.73 0.15
N LEU A 4 12.10 -5.68 -0.67
CA LEU A 4 11.05 -5.12 -1.54
C LEU A 4 10.52 -6.12 -2.58
N SER A 5 11.40 -6.91 -3.20
CA SER A 5 11.00 -7.88 -4.22
C SER A 5 10.23 -9.05 -3.60
N GLN A 6 10.59 -9.43 -2.38
CA GLN A 6 9.97 -10.53 -1.66
C GLN A 6 8.57 -10.14 -1.13
N ASP A 7 8.39 -8.92 -0.63
CA ASP A 7 7.08 -8.42 -0.17
C ASP A 7 6.09 -8.15 -1.29
N VAL A 8 6.55 -7.62 -2.44
CA VAL A 8 5.70 -7.44 -3.62
C VAL A 8 5.27 -8.81 -4.17
N LYS A 9 6.21 -9.76 -4.28
CA LYS A 9 5.91 -11.11 -4.77
C LYS A 9 4.98 -11.89 -3.84
N ASN A 10 5.11 -11.72 -2.53
CA ASN A 10 4.19 -12.32 -1.55
C ASN A 10 2.79 -11.72 -1.66
N SER A 11 2.68 -10.40 -1.82
CA SER A 11 1.39 -9.70 -1.97
C SER A 11 0.68 -10.10 -3.27
N GLU A 12 1.41 -10.18 -4.38
CA GLU A 12 0.87 -10.65 -5.67
C GLU A 12 0.46 -12.13 -5.62
N CYS A 13 1.24 -12.98 -4.95
CA CYS A 13 0.92 -14.40 -4.79
C CYS A 13 -0.38 -14.59 -3.99
N SER A 14 -0.56 -13.85 -2.90
CA SER A 14 -1.81 -13.90 -2.11
C SER A 14 -3.01 -13.42 -2.93
N LEU A 15 -2.87 -12.35 -3.71
CA LEU A 15 -3.95 -11.86 -4.59
C LEU A 15 -4.35 -12.89 -5.66
N ILE A 16 -3.37 -13.56 -6.27
CA ILE A 16 -3.62 -14.60 -7.28
C ILE A 16 -4.31 -15.82 -6.65
N GLN A 17 -3.87 -16.26 -5.47
CA GLN A 17 -4.49 -17.38 -4.76
C GLN A 17 -5.96 -17.11 -4.43
N ILE A 18 -6.26 -15.91 -3.95
CA ILE A 18 -7.62 -15.51 -3.60
C ILE A 18 -8.46 -15.33 -4.87
N SER A 19 -7.94 -14.69 -5.91
CA SER A 19 -8.67 -14.63 -7.19
C SER A 19 -9.00 -16.03 -7.73
N SER A 20 -8.07 -16.98 -7.59
CA SER A 20 -8.26 -18.37 -8.02
C SER A 20 -9.41 -19.06 -7.27
N ILE A 21 -9.54 -18.83 -5.96
CA ILE A 21 -10.60 -19.46 -5.14
C ILE A 21 -12.01 -19.02 -5.55
N PHE A 22 -12.17 -17.84 -6.13
CA PHE A 22 -13.46 -17.35 -6.63
C PHE A 22 -13.70 -17.75 -8.10
N VAL A 23 -12.65 -17.79 -8.93
CA VAL A 23 -12.76 -18.12 -10.36
C VAL A 23 -13.06 -19.60 -10.59
N ILE A 24 -12.44 -20.50 -9.82
CA ILE A 24 -12.65 -21.96 -9.95
C ILE A 24 -14.12 -22.38 -9.74
N PRO A 25 -14.80 -22.02 -8.63
CA PRO A 25 -16.21 -22.37 -8.45
C PRO A 25 -17.12 -21.65 -9.45
N TYR A 26 -16.75 -20.45 -9.91
CA TYR A 26 -17.49 -19.73 -10.94
C TYR A 26 -17.46 -20.45 -12.29
N LEU A 27 -16.29 -20.95 -12.71
CA LEU A 27 -16.14 -21.77 -13.92
C LEU A 27 -16.86 -23.12 -13.79
N ALA A 28 -16.77 -23.76 -12.63
CA ALA A 28 -17.50 -25.00 -12.37
C ALA A 28 -19.02 -24.80 -12.49
N PHE A 29 -19.54 -23.68 -11.99
CA PHE A 29 -20.95 -23.31 -12.13
C PHE A 29 -21.36 -23.07 -13.60
N LEU A 30 -20.51 -22.41 -14.40
CA LEU A 30 -20.74 -22.23 -15.83
C LEU A 30 -20.80 -23.56 -16.61
N ILE A 31 -20.03 -24.57 -16.20
CA ILE A 31 -20.01 -25.89 -16.85
C ILE A 31 -21.27 -26.71 -16.51
N ILE A 32 -21.87 -26.54 -15.33
CA ILE A 32 -23.09 -27.25 -14.89
C ILE A 32 -24.36 -26.63 -15.52
N LEU A 33 -24.28 -25.36 -15.91
CA LEU A 33 -25.37 -24.54 -16.46
C LEU A 33 -26.12 -25.11 -17.70
N PRO A 34 -25.49 -25.84 -18.64
CA PRO A 34 -26.19 -26.45 -19.77
C PRO A 34 -27.29 -27.44 -19.35
N GLY A 35 -27.21 -28.01 -18.13
CA GLY A 35 -28.13 -29.02 -17.62
C GLY A 35 -29.45 -28.52 -17.03
N VAL A 36 -29.58 -27.23 -16.69
CA VAL A 36 -30.80 -26.66 -16.06
C VAL A 36 -31.80 -26.28 -17.15
N ARG A 37 -33.05 -26.74 -17.15
CA ARG A 37 -33.94 -26.59 -18.34
C ARG A 37 -34.75 -25.29 -18.45
N GLU A 38 -35.09 -24.59 -17.37
CA GLU A 38 -36.04 -23.44 -17.47
C GLU A 38 -35.61 -22.12 -16.80
N LYS A 39 -34.93 -22.13 -15.64
CA LYS A 39 -34.59 -20.90 -14.88
C LYS A 39 -33.14 -20.40 -15.09
N ARG A 40 -32.48 -20.82 -16.17
CA ARG A 40 -31.02 -20.68 -16.43
C ARG A 40 -30.48 -19.28 -16.16
N VAL A 41 -31.14 -18.25 -16.72
CA VAL A 41 -30.66 -16.86 -16.66
C VAL A 41 -30.82 -16.29 -15.25
N VAL A 42 -31.92 -16.59 -14.56
CA VAL A 42 -32.16 -16.07 -13.20
C VAL A 42 -31.15 -16.66 -12.22
N THR A 43 -30.90 -17.97 -12.28
CA THR A 43 -29.89 -18.62 -11.44
C THR A 43 -28.47 -18.14 -11.75
N LEU A 44 -28.17 -17.85 -13.02
CA LEU A 44 -26.88 -17.29 -13.43
C LEU A 44 -26.69 -15.88 -12.87
N VAL A 45 -27.70 -15.00 -13.01
CA VAL A 45 -27.63 -13.62 -12.52
C VAL A 45 -27.49 -13.59 -11.00
N VAL A 46 -28.22 -14.42 -10.27
CA VAL A 46 -28.09 -14.47 -8.80
C VAL A 46 -26.71 -14.96 -8.39
N PHE A 47 -26.20 -16.04 -8.99
CA PHE A 47 -24.90 -16.60 -8.63
C PHE A 47 -23.74 -15.69 -9.04
N THR A 48 -23.82 -15.03 -10.20
CA THR A 48 -22.82 -14.03 -10.63
C THR A 48 -22.78 -12.85 -9.67
N ILE A 49 -23.94 -12.34 -9.22
CA ILE A 49 -23.99 -11.23 -8.27
C ILE A 49 -23.40 -11.65 -6.92
N THR A 50 -23.75 -12.82 -6.38
CA THR A 50 -23.20 -13.27 -5.09
C THR A 50 -21.70 -13.54 -5.17
N ALA A 51 -21.23 -14.16 -6.25
CA ALA A 51 -19.81 -14.38 -6.49
C ALA A 51 -19.05 -13.06 -6.66
N LEU A 52 -19.62 -12.10 -7.38
CA LEU A 52 -19.03 -10.77 -7.58
C LEU A 52 -18.93 -10.01 -6.26
N VAL A 53 -20.00 -10.01 -5.44
CA VAL A 53 -19.97 -9.36 -4.12
C VAL A 53 -18.90 -9.99 -3.23
N GLY A 54 -18.83 -11.32 -3.19
CA GLY A 54 -17.79 -12.03 -2.44
C GLY A 54 -16.37 -11.71 -2.93
N ALA A 55 -16.17 -11.66 -4.25
CA ALA A 55 -14.89 -11.33 -4.85
C ALA A 55 -14.47 -9.87 -4.57
N VAL A 56 -15.42 -8.92 -4.63
CA VAL A 56 -15.16 -7.50 -4.32
C VAL A 56 -14.82 -7.31 -2.84
N LEU A 57 -15.53 -7.98 -1.93
CA LEU A 57 -15.23 -7.94 -0.50
C LEU A 57 -13.84 -8.53 -0.21
N ALA A 58 -13.52 -9.69 -0.78
CA ALA A 58 -12.21 -10.29 -0.65
C ALA A 58 -11.13 -9.36 -1.22
N ALA A 59 -11.28 -8.85 -2.44
CA ALA A 59 -10.32 -7.91 -3.03
C ALA A 59 -10.10 -6.68 -2.14
N SER A 60 -11.16 -6.08 -1.59
CA SER A 60 -11.06 -4.89 -0.73
C SER A 60 -10.19 -5.11 0.51
N LEU A 61 -10.20 -6.31 1.10
CA LEU A 61 -9.36 -6.65 2.26
C LEU A 61 -7.87 -6.70 1.93
N TYR A 62 -7.52 -7.19 0.74
CA TYR A 62 -6.14 -7.48 0.39
C TYR A 62 -5.46 -6.41 -0.45
N LEU A 63 -6.22 -5.53 -1.12
CA LEU A 63 -5.64 -4.41 -1.83
C LEU A 63 -5.20 -3.29 -0.85
N PRO A 64 -3.91 -2.94 -0.79
CA PRO A 64 -3.39 -1.90 0.10
C PRO A 64 -3.62 -0.46 -0.44
N GLY A 65 -4.70 -0.24 -1.19
CA GLY A 65 -4.94 0.98 -1.96
C GLY A 65 -6.11 1.83 -1.48
N TRP A 66 -6.50 1.73 -0.20
CA TRP A 66 -7.71 2.38 0.32
C TRP A 66 -7.70 3.89 0.18
N THR A 67 -6.53 4.48 0.38
CA THR A 67 -6.32 5.91 0.17
C THR A 67 -4.87 6.17 -0.13
N GLY A 68 -4.62 7.00 -1.12
CA GLY A 68 -3.28 7.34 -1.54
C GLY A 68 -3.20 8.79 -2.01
N GLY A 69 -2.10 9.45 -1.67
CA GLY A 69 -1.79 10.79 -2.11
C GLY A 69 -0.40 10.83 -2.70
N SER A 70 -0.22 11.59 -3.78
CA SER A 70 1.12 11.88 -4.32
C SER A 70 1.33 13.38 -4.41
N ALA A 71 2.43 13.85 -3.85
CA ALA A 71 2.81 15.24 -3.84
C ALA A 71 4.21 15.40 -4.43
N LYS A 72 4.41 16.47 -5.20
CA LYS A 72 5.74 16.90 -5.63
C LYS A 72 6.33 17.79 -4.56
N ILE A 73 7.51 17.43 -4.09
CA ILE A 73 8.21 18.15 -3.04
C ILE A 73 9.62 18.54 -3.51
N VAL A 74 10.16 19.55 -2.85
CA VAL A 74 11.57 19.91 -2.97
C VAL A 74 12.19 19.69 -1.60
N SER A 75 13.09 18.73 -1.49
CA SER A 75 13.64 18.30 -0.20
C SER A 75 15.11 17.94 -0.30
N GLN A 76 15.79 18.02 0.83
CA GLN A 76 17.14 17.48 1.01
C GLN A 76 17.04 15.97 1.26
N LEU A 77 17.90 15.18 0.61
CA LEU A 77 17.88 13.72 0.74
C LEU A 77 18.59 13.24 2.01
N ARG A 78 19.72 13.89 2.35
CA ARG A 78 20.65 13.47 3.41
C ARG A 78 20.97 14.63 4.34
N SER A 79 21.17 14.33 5.61
CA SER A 79 21.72 15.29 6.57
C SER A 79 23.12 15.74 6.11
N HIS A 80 23.44 17.02 6.29
CA HIS A 80 24.72 17.64 5.94
C HIS A 80 25.00 17.86 4.43
N VAL A 81 24.03 17.65 3.54
CA VAL A 81 24.12 18.03 2.12
C VAL A 81 23.07 19.10 1.82
N ASN A 82 23.49 20.27 1.34
CA ASN A 82 22.58 21.39 1.04
C ASN A 82 21.94 21.29 -0.36
N GLU A 83 22.21 20.21 -1.10
CA GLU A 83 21.57 19.93 -2.37
C GLU A 83 20.09 19.60 -2.17
N ARG A 84 19.25 20.34 -2.88
CA ARG A 84 17.80 20.13 -2.88
C ARG A 84 17.42 19.42 -4.17
N MET A 85 16.71 18.30 -4.03
CA MET A 85 16.16 17.56 -5.16
C MET A 85 14.65 17.76 -5.24
N ARG A 86 14.13 17.82 -6.46
CA ARG A 86 12.70 17.71 -6.72
C ARG A 86 12.36 16.23 -6.81
N ALA A 87 11.57 15.77 -5.86
CA ALA A 87 11.13 14.39 -5.77
C ALA A 87 9.61 14.33 -5.65
N ARG A 88 9.03 13.24 -6.11
CA ARG A 88 7.62 12.93 -5.93
C ARG A 88 7.51 11.93 -4.80
N VAL A 89 6.83 12.33 -3.74
CA VAL A 89 6.49 11.45 -2.63
C VAL A 89 5.06 10.96 -2.80
N GLY A 90 4.86 9.66 -2.65
CA GLY A 90 3.55 9.05 -2.59
C GLY A 90 3.37 8.34 -1.27
N VAL A 91 2.21 8.51 -0.65
CA VAL A 91 1.80 7.74 0.53
C VAL A 91 0.56 6.97 0.15
N SER A 92 0.58 5.66 0.33
CA SER A 92 -0.55 4.77 0.13
C SER A 92 -0.84 4.06 1.45
N VAL A 93 -2.02 4.28 2.02
CA VAL A 93 -2.44 3.70 3.29
C VAL A 93 -3.39 2.53 3.02
N GLY A 94 -3.02 1.35 3.51
CA GLY A 94 -3.89 0.17 3.59
C GLY A 94 -4.54 0.05 4.98
N LEU A 95 -5.24 -1.06 5.25
CA LEU A 95 -5.90 -1.26 6.55
C LEU A 95 -4.91 -1.33 7.71
N THR A 96 -3.82 -2.06 7.55
CA THR A 96 -2.84 -2.32 8.61
C THR A 96 -1.44 -1.85 8.26
N THR A 97 -1.21 -1.41 7.03
CA THR A 97 0.13 -1.07 6.55
C THR A 97 0.10 0.25 5.80
N ILE A 98 1.17 1.02 5.89
CA ILE A 98 1.39 2.23 5.11
C ILE A 98 2.57 1.98 4.19
N ASN A 99 2.41 2.33 2.92
CA ASN A 99 3.47 2.31 1.93
C ASN A 99 3.88 3.74 1.56
N ILE A 100 5.16 4.05 1.69
CA ILE A 100 5.73 5.36 1.37
C ILE A 100 6.69 5.18 0.19
N THR A 101 6.36 5.86 -0.90
CA THR A 101 7.17 5.90 -2.13
C THR A 101 7.87 7.24 -2.24
N LEU A 102 9.15 7.21 -2.60
CA LEU A 102 9.93 8.40 -2.94
C LEU A 102 10.58 8.15 -4.29
N ARG A 103 10.11 8.90 -5.31
CA ARG A 103 10.64 8.84 -6.67
C ARG A 103 11.34 10.14 -6.99
N TYR A 104 12.59 10.07 -7.41
CA TYR A 104 13.31 11.22 -7.90
C TYR A 104 12.75 11.70 -9.26
N GLU A 105 12.57 13.01 -9.43
CA GLU A 105 12.20 13.62 -10.73
C GLU A 105 13.39 14.40 -11.32
N GLN A 106 13.93 15.40 -10.61
CA GLN A 106 14.99 16.27 -11.13
C GLN A 106 15.78 16.95 -10.00
N MET A 107 17.06 17.30 -10.22
CA MET A 107 17.80 18.18 -9.32
C MET A 107 17.36 19.63 -9.51
N VAL A 108 17.25 20.40 -8.42
CA VAL A 108 16.92 21.84 -8.50
C VAL A 108 18.15 22.67 -8.92
N LYS A 109 19.35 22.15 -8.67
CA LYS A 109 20.62 22.76 -9.08
C LYS A 109 21.48 21.67 -9.71
N GLU A 110 21.82 21.84 -10.98
CA GLU A 110 22.64 20.91 -11.74
C GLU A 110 24.09 21.08 -11.30
N ASP A 111 24.52 20.32 -10.29
CA ASP A 111 25.93 20.29 -9.91
C ASP A 111 26.63 19.23 -10.77
N SER A 112 27.51 19.67 -11.67
CA SER A 112 28.23 18.80 -12.61
C SER A 112 29.17 17.80 -11.91
N LEU A 113 29.31 17.91 -10.58
CA LEU A 113 30.15 17.07 -9.71
C LEU A 113 29.41 15.95 -8.98
N SER A 114 28.07 15.85 -9.09
CA SER A 114 27.33 14.77 -8.43
C SER A 114 27.61 13.43 -9.13
N ARG A 115 28.62 12.70 -8.63
CA ARG A 115 29.11 11.40 -9.15
C ARG A 115 28.14 10.22 -9.00
N ILE A 116 26.93 10.45 -8.49
CA ILE A 116 25.96 9.39 -8.19
C ILE A 116 24.77 9.59 -9.12
N ASP A 117 24.40 8.52 -9.83
CA ASP A 117 23.25 8.51 -10.73
C ASP A 117 21.94 8.49 -9.92
N MET A 118 21.48 9.68 -9.55
CA MET A 118 20.25 9.90 -8.80
C MET A 118 18.99 9.57 -9.61
N SER A 119 19.11 9.41 -10.94
CA SER A 119 17.97 9.12 -11.82
C SER A 119 17.28 7.79 -11.50
N GLN A 120 18.00 6.86 -10.86
CA GLN A 120 17.49 5.54 -10.44
C GLN A 120 16.99 5.51 -8.99
N LEU A 121 16.97 6.64 -8.29
CA LEU A 121 16.61 6.69 -6.88
C LEU A 121 15.09 6.52 -6.70
N TYR A 122 14.69 5.28 -6.37
CA TYR A 122 13.33 4.90 -6.06
C TYR A 122 13.27 4.13 -4.74
N TYR A 123 12.57 4.70 -3.76
CA TYR A 123 12.25 4.02 -2.50
C TYR A 123 10.77 3.67 -2.47
N ASN A 124 10.45 2.50 -1.91
CA ASN A 124 9.10 2.00 -1.72
C ASN A 124 9.09 1.19 -0.43
N GLU A 125 8.96 1.90 0.69
CA GLU A 125 9.09 1.36 2.04
C GLU A 125 7.71 1.08 2.63
N LYS A 126 7.53 -0.13 3.15
CA LYS A 126 6.30 -0.56 3.81
C LYS A 126 6.50 -0.55 5.32
N PHE A 127 5.56 0.06 6.03
CA PHE A 127 5.55 0.18 7.48
C PHE A 127 4.26 -0.43 8.04
N ASP A 128 4.37 -1.13 9.16
CA ASP A 128 3.22 -1.65 9.89
C ASP A 128 2.63 -0.56 10.80
N ILE A 129 1.30 -0.42 10.78
CA ILE A 129 0.53 0.51 11.61
C ILE A 129 -0.54 -0.19 12.46
N SER A 130 -0.53 -1.53 12.46
CA SER A 130 -1.53 -2.35 13.15
C SER A 130 -1.61 -2.07 14.66
N GLY A 131 -0.46 -1.85 15.32
CA GLY A 131 -0.33 -1.70 16.76
C GLY A 131 -0.01 -0.28 17.22
N VAL A 132 -0.26 0.02 18.50
CA VAL A 132 0.09 1.32 19.11
C VAL A 132 1.59 1.56 19.17
N SER A 133 2.36 0.52 19.52
CA SER A 133 3.82 0.54 19.55
C SER A 133 4.46 0.27 18.20
N SER A 134 3.74 -0.35 17.25
CA SER A 134 4.28 -0.77 15.95
C SER A 134 4.88 0.39 15.17
N MET A 135 4.20 1.53 15.15
CA MET A 135 4.63 2.71 14.41
C MET A 135 5.87 3.39 15.02
N ALA A 136 5.95 3.44 16.36
CA ALA A 136 7.13 3.99 17.04
C ALA A 136 8.36 3.10 16.83
N GLU A 137 8.16 1.79 16.82
CA GLU A 137 9.21 0.81 16.56
C GLU A 137 9.68 0.85 15.10
N GLU A 138 8.75 0.98 14.15
CA GLU A 138 9.06 1.17 12.74
C GLU A 138 9.78 2.50 12.47
N LEU A 139 9.40 3.57 13.17
CA LEU A 139 10.10 4.85 13.11
C LEU A 139 11.53 4.72 13.62
N ARG A 140 11.73 4.03 14.76
CA ARG A 140 13.05 3.72 15.30
C ARG A 140 13.88 2.89 14.31
N SER A 141 13.27 1.89 13.67
CA SER A 141 13.89 1.06 12.63
C SER A 141 14.31 1.90 11.41
N ALA A 142 13.46 2.83 10.98
CA ALA A 142 13.68 3.72 9.85
C ALA A 142 14.86 4.66 10.09
N TYR A 143 15.00 5.21 11.30
CA TYR A 143 16.17 6.01 11.68
C TYR A 143 17.45 5.19 11.69
N GLN A 144 17.42 3.97 12.24
CA GLN A 144 18.60 3.09 12.26
C GLN A 144 19.04 2.68 10.85
N ARG A 145 18.09 2.51 9.93
CA ARG A 145 18.37 2.25 8.51
C ARG A 145 18.87 3.48 7.74
N GLY A 146 18.72 4.68 8.30
CA GLY A 146 19.14 5.93 7.65
C GLY A 146 18.28 6.25 6.41
N LEU A 147 16.96 6.04 6.48
CA LEU A 147 16.07 6.37 5.38
C LEU A 147 16.12 7.86 5.02
N PRO A 148 15.80 8.22 3.76
CA PRO A 148 15.70 9.61 3.32
C PRO A 148 14.82 10.47 4.22
N TYR A 149 15.24 11.71 4.45
CA TYR A 149 14.51 12.65 5.30
C TYR A 149 13.01 12.76 4.98
N PRO A 150 12.56 12.86 3.71
CA PRO A 150 11.13 12.95 3.40
C PRO A 150 10.29 11.77 3.88
N ILE A 151 10.87 10.56 3.87
CA ILE A 151 10.17 9.35 4.35
C ILE A 151 10.06 9.40 5.88
N LEU A 152 11.16 9.78 6.55
CA LEU A 152 11.19 9.94 8.00
C LEU A 152 10.20 10.99 8.47
N SER A 153 10.15 12.17 7.83
CA SER A 153 9.21 13.22 8.19
C SER A 153 7.76 12.76 8.12
N ILE A 154 7.38 12.01 7.08
CA ILE A 154 6.03 11.46 6.97
C ILE A 154 5.76 10.46 8.10
N LEU A 155 6.70 9.56 8.36
CA LEU A 155 6.55 8.56 9.42
C LEU A 155 6.45 9.21 10.80
N GLU A 156 7.21 10.28 11.06
CA GLU A 156 7.09 11.13 12.24
C GLU A 156 5.69 11.73 12.34
N TYR A 157 5.16 12.33 11.26
CA TYR A 157 3.80 12.88 11.24
C TYR A 157 2.74 11.83 11.58
N PHE A 158 2.87 10.61 11.08
CA PHE A 158 1.94 9.53 11.43
C PHE A 158 2.11 9.07 12.89
N SER A 159 3.34 9.09 13.43
CA SER A 159 3.64 8.66 14.80
C SER A 159 3.24 9.68 15.87
N LEU A 160 3.11 10.95 15.52
CA LEU A 160 2.64 11.99 16.43
C LEU A 160 1.16 11.76 16.75
N ASN A 161 0.83 11.55 18.03
CA ASN A 161 -0.54 11.51 18.54
C ASN A 161 -0.83 12.82 19.29
N GLN A 162 -0.85 13.94 18.57
CA GLN A 162 -1.20 15.24 19.14
C GLN A 162 -2.50 15.74 18.53
N ASP A 163 -3.33 16.39 19.33
CA ASP A 163 -4.76 16.69 19.08
C ASP A 163 -5.12 17.28 17.69
N ALA A 164 -4.20 17.98 17.01
CA ALA A 164 -4.41 18.54 15.67
C ALA A 164 -3.98 17.62 14.51
N PHE A 165 -3.20 16.57 14.77
CA PHE A 165 -2.57 15.69 13.79
C PHE A 165 -2.70 14.20 14.18
N ASP A 166 -3.90 13.77 14.61
CA ASP A 166 -4.18 12.39 15.04
C ASP A 166 -4.39 11.37 13.89
N TRP A 167 -3.81 11.63 12.71
CA TRP A 167 -4.03 10.78 11.52
C TRP A 167 -3.60 9.33 11.76
N GLY A 168 -2.47 9.08 12.43
CA GLY A 168 -2.02 7.73 12.75
C GLY A 168 -3.04 6.93 13.56
N ARG A 169 -3.65 7.55 14.57
CA ARG A 169 -4.72 6.93 15.38
C ARG A 169 -5.96 6.66 14.54
N HIS A 170 -6.43 7.63 13.75
CA HIS A 170 -7.63 7.47 12.93
C HIS A 170 -7.48 6.36 11.88
N TYR A 171 -6.34 6.30 11.19
CA TYR A 171 -6.08 5.24 10.20
C TYR A 171 -5.99 3.87 10.86
N ARG A 172 -5.36 3.76 12.03
CA ARG A 172 -5.31 2.49 12.78
C ARG A 172 -6.70 2.04 13.23
N THR A 173 -7.50 2.94 13.78
CA THR A 173 -8.85 2.61 14.25
C THR A 173 -9.75 2.21 13.08
N ALA A 174 -9.72 2.95 11.97
CA ALA A 174 -10.47 2.63 10.76
C ALA A 174 -10.05 1.27 10.19
N GLY A 175 -8.74 1.00 10.13
CA GLY A 175 -8.18 -0.28 9.70
C GLY A 175 -8.58 -1.45 10.59
N HIS A 176 -8.54 -1.27 11.92
CA HIS A 176 -8.94 -2.29 12.89
C HIS A 176 -10.44 -2.62 12.78
N TYR A 177 -11.32 -1.62 12.67
CA TYR A 177 -12.76 -1.89 12.54
C TYR A 177 -13.12 -2.47 11.17
N THR A 178 -12.48 -2.01 10.09
CA THR A 178 -12.74 -2.53 8.74
C THR A 178 -12.25 -3.98 8.63
N SER A 179 -11.07 -4.28 9.19
CA SER A 179 -10.59 -5.67 9.22
C SER A 179 -11.46 -6.57 10.10
N ALA A 180 -11.98 -6.06 11.22
CA ALA A 180 -12.92 -6.81 12.08
C ALA A 180 -14.31 -7.00 11.45
N ALA A 181 -14.79 -6.06 10.63
CA ALA A 181 -16.10 -6.15 9.99
C ALA A 181 -16.13 -7.15 8.82
N VAL A 182 -14.99 -7.37 8.16
CA VAL A 182 -14.90 -8.26 6.98
C VAL A 182 -14.29 -9.63 7.32
N ARG A 183 -13.65 -9.78 8.48
CA ARG A 183 -13.11 -11.06 8.98
C ARG A 183 -14.19 -11.94 9.59
#